data_AF-A0A9W8KZ85-F1
#
_entry.id   AF-A0A9W8KZ85-F1
#
_cell.length_a   1.000
_cell.length_b   1.000
_cell.length_c   1.000
_cell.angle_alpha   90.00
_cell.angle_beta   90.00
_cell.angle_gamma   90.00
#
_symmetry.space_group_name_H-M   'P 1'
#
loop_
_entity.id
_entity.type
_entity.pdbx_description
1 polymer ?
#
loop_
_entity_poly.entity_id
_entity_poly.type
_entity_poly.pdbx_seq_one_letter_code
_entity_poly.pdbx_strand_id
1 'polypeptide(L)'
;MAATNNVKYLKSLQAVRERSQAVYERAEQGELQHFGFDKTKIESVADYVISLIARDYGTIDKVPTHGRWRSYCLALGGSDTKRDLVGEHVAKWKESGVSDWECARRVVDLFVVSVLIDAGAGSKWRYTDSLGVFERTEGLGIAALRMFESGVFSSSPNYPFQADALALVSLTDEALLEGFQVSEENPLLGGANRAELLRSLGRAMSGGGAKYFGGE
;
A
#
# COMPACT_ATOMS: atom_id res chain seq x y z
N MET A 1 12.63 -32.58 -14.51
CA MET A 1 11.18 -32.46 -14.82
C MET A 1 10.27 -32.42 -13.59
N ALA A 2 10.66 -32.93 -12.41
CA ALA A 2 9.82 -32.86 -11.19
C ALA A 2 9.70 -31.46 -10.55
N ALA A 3 10.76 -30.65 -10.57
CA ALA A 3 10.77 -29.32 -9.94
C ALA A 3 9.79 -28.31 -10.60
N THR A 4 9.62 -28.38 -11.91
CA THR A 4 8.73 -27.47 -12.67
C THR A 4 7.25 -27.71 -12.36
N ASN A 5 6.88 -28.96 -12.04
CA ASN A 5 5.51 -29.33 -11.72
C ASN A 5 5.09 -28.81 -10.33
N ASN A 6 6.01 -28.81 -9.36
CA ASN A 6 5.77 -28.26 -8.03
C ASN A 6 5.57 -26.74 -8.04
N VAL A 7 6.36 -25.98 -8.82
CA VAL A 7 6.18 -24.53 -8.91
C VAL A 7 4.84 -24.19 -9.57
N LYS A 8 4.44 -24.90 -10.62
CA LYS A 8 3.14 -24.70 -11.28
C LYS A 8 1.98 -25.00 -10.34
N TYR A 9 2.08 -26.09 -9.58
CA TYR A 9 1.11 -26.43 -8.53
C TYR A 9 1.02 -25.32 -7.47
N LEU A 10 2.14 -24.92 -6.87
CA LEU A 10 2.17 -23.91 -5.79
C LEU A 10 1.63 -22.54 -6.22
N LYS A 11 1.70 -22.20 -7.51
CA LYS A 11 1.13 -20.97 -8.08
C LYS A 11 -0.34 -21.10 -8.50
N SER A 12 -0.97 -22.25 -8.29
CA SER A 12 -2.37 -22.49 -8.69
C SER A 12 -3.36 -22.16 -7.57
N LEU A 13 -4.59 -21.78 -7.96
CA LEU A 13 -5.70 -21.61 -7.01
C LEU A 13 -6.04 -22.92 -6.27
N GLN A 14 -5.78 -24.07 -6.90
CA GLN A 14 -5.96 -25.37 -6.27
C GLN A 14 -5.05 -25.53 -5.06
N ALA A 15 -3.75 -25.24 -5.20
CA ALA A 15 -2.83 -25.28 -4.07
C ALA A 15 -3.24 -24.32 -2.96
N VAL A 16 -3.70 -23.11 -3.27
CA VAL A 16 -4.20 -22.18 -2.25
C VAL A 16 -5.34 -22.80 -1.44
N ARG A 17 -6.32 -23.44 -2.11
CA ARG A 17 -7.45 -24.11 -1.43
C ARG A 17 -6.99 -25.29 -0.58
N GLU A 18 -6.22 -26.22 -1.16
CA GLU A 18 -5.74 -27.42 -0.46
C GLU A 18 -4.89 -27.09 0.76
N ARG A 19 -3.97 -26.12 0.63
CA ARG A 19 -3.08 -25.72 1.73
C ARG A 19 -3.81 -24.93 2.81
N SER A 20 -4.78 -24.08 2.45
CA SER A 20 -5.61 -23.36 3.42
C SER A 20 -6.55 -24.31 4.16
N GLN A 21 -7.11 -25.30 3.46
CA GLN A 21 -7.96 -26.33 4.07
C GLN A 21 -7.21 -27.14 5.13
N ALA A 22 -5.96 -27.53 4.86
CA ALA A 22 -5.13 -28.22 5.85
C ALA A 22 -4.89 -27.38 7.12
N VAL A 23 -4.79 -26.04 7.00
CA VAL A 23 -4.68 -25.15 8.16
C VAL A 23 -6.01 -25.06 8.91
N TYR A 24 -7.13 -24.98 8.18
CA TYR A 24 -8.48 -24.94 8.75
C TYR A 24 -8.81 -26.22 9.55
N GLU A 25 -8.47 -27.39 9.03
CA GLU A 25 -8.67 -28.67 9.72
C GLU A 25 -7.89 -28.75 11.04
N ARG A 26 -6.64 -28.29 11.03
CA ARG A 26 -5.83 -28.16 12.25
C ARG A 26 -6.44 -27.17 13.25
N ALA A 27 -7.05 -26.09 12.76
CA ALA A 27 -7.78 -25.14 13.58
C ALA A 27 -8.98 -25.80 14.27
N GLU A 28 -9.79 -26.56 13.53
CA GLU A 28 -10.94 -27.30 14.07
C GLU A 28 -10.51 -28.38 15.10
N GLN A 29 -9.31 -28.93 14.96
CA GLN A 29 -8.74 -29.93 15.89
C GLN A 29 -8.02 -29.30 17.09
N GLY A 30 -7.92 -27.97 17.19
CA GLY A 30 -7.23 -27.29 18.28
C GLY A 30 -5.70 -27.42 18.23
N GLU A 31 -5.12 -27.71 17.07
CA GLU A 31 -3.68 -27.94 16.87
C GLU A 31 -2.88 -26.66 16.56
N LEU A 32 -3.49 -25.49 16.71
CA LEU A 32 -2.84 -24.19 16.49
C LEU A 32 -2.03 -23.76 17.72
N GLN A 33 -0.90 -23.09 17.48
CA GLN A 33 0.04 -22.72 18.54
C GLN A 33 -0.32 -21.43 19.29
N HIS A 34 -0.92 -20.46 18.61
CA HIS A 34 -1.05 -19.08 19.14
C HIS A 34 -2.50 -18.65 19.42
N PHE A 35 -3.49 -19.34 18.86
CA PHE A 35 -4.90 -19.04 19.07
C PHE A 35 -5.74 -20.30 18.87
N GLY A 36 -6.86 -20.41 19.58
CA GLY A 36 -7.86 -21.45 19.36
C GLY A 36 -8.92 -21.00 18.35
N PHE A 37 -9.54 -21.97 17.67
CA PHE A 37 -10.70 -21.71 16.82
C PHE A 37 -11.96 -22.30 17.45
N ASP A 38 -12.90 -21.41 17.82
CA ASP A 38 -14.22 -21.80 18.30
C ASP A 38 -15.27 -21.45 17.22
N LYS A 39 -15.70 -22.48 16.49
CA LYS A 39 -16.69 -22.35 15.41
C LYS A 39 -18.02 -21.79 15.90
N THR A 40 -18.37 -22.01 17.17
CA THR A 40 -19.64 -21.51 17.74
C THR A 40 -19.67 -19.99 17.88
N LYS A 41 -18.51 -19.31 17.79
CA LYS A 41 -18.40 -17.86 17.91
C LYS A 41 -18.56 -17.11 16.59
N ILE A 42 -18.64 -17.79 15.45
CA ILE A 42 -18.67 -17.14 14.13
C ILE A 42 -19.84 -16.13 14.04
N GLU A 43 -21.03 -16.52 14.48
CA GLU A 43 -22.20 -15.64 14.48
C GLU A 43 -22.01 -14.43 15.40
N SER A 44 -21.53 -14.63 16.63
CA SER A 44 -21.27 -13.53 17.57
C SER A 44 -20.19 -12.57 17.07
N VAL A 45 -19.17 -13.06 16.36
CA VAL A 45 -18.15 -12.21 15.72
C VAL A 45 -18.76 -11.40 14.58
N ALA A 46 -19.63 -12.00 13.77
CA ALA A 46 -20.34 -11.30 12.71
C ALA A 46 -21.23 -10.18 13.28
N ASP A 47 -22.02 -10.47 14.31
CA ASP A 47 -22.86 -9.48 15.01
C ASP A 47 -22.02 -8.34 15.57
N TYR A 48 -20.87 -8.66 16.17
CA TYR A 48 -19.96 -7.66 16.69
C TYR A 48 -19.42 -6.74 15.58
N VAL A 49 -18.96 -7.29 14.46
CA VAL A 49 -18.48 -6.50 13.32
C VAL A 49 -19.61 -5.64 12.72
N ILE A 50 -20.81 -6.18 12.59
CA ILE A 50 -21.99 -5.42 12.13
C ILE A 50 -22.28 -4.25 13.08
N SER A 51 -22.19 -4.47 14.40
CA SER A 51 -22.39 -3.42 15.40
C SER A 51 -21.35 -2.30 15.28
N LEU A 52 -20.09 -2.63 14.96
CA LEU A 52 -19.04 -1.64 14.70
C LEU A 52 -19.32 -0.85 13.42
N ILE A 53 -19.76 -1.51 12.35
CA ILE A 53 -20.14 -0.83 11.11
C ILE A 53 -21.30 0.13 11.35
N ALA A 54 -22.33 -0.31 12.09
CA ALA A 54 -23.48 0.53 12.43
C ALA A 54 -23.06 1.74 13.29
N ARG A 55 -22.16 1.54 14.27
CA ARG A 55 -21.63 2.62 15.10
C ARG A 55 -20.84 3.65 14.29
N ASP A 56 -19.95 3.19 13.42
CA ASP A 56 -18.97 4.07 12.74
C ASP A 56 -19.48 4.66 11.42
N TYR A 57 -20.41 3.97 10.74
CA TYR A 57 -20.89 4.34 9.40
C TYR A 57 -22.42 4.34 9.27
N GLY A 58 -23.15 3.85 10.27
CA GLY A 58 -24.61 3.72 10.23
C GLY A 58 -25.09 2.50 9.44
N THR A 59 -24.75 2.43 8.15
CA THR A 59 -25.14 1.34 7.26
C THR A 59 -23.96 0.84 6.42
N ILE A 60 -24.04 -0.40 5.93
CA ILE A 60 -22.94 -1.05 5.22
C ILE A 60 -22.57 -0.35 3.90
N ASP A 61 -23.55 0.24 3.20
CA ASP A 61 -23.36 1.00 1.95
C ASP A 61 -22.60 2.31 2.15
N LYS A 62 -22.54 2.81 3.39
CA LYS A 62 -21.77 4.00 3.77
C LYS A 62 -20.32 3.67 4.16
N VAL A 63 -19.96 2.39 4.25
CA VAL A 63 -18.57 2.00 4.48
C VAL A 63 -17.76 2.41 3.25
N PRO A 64 -16.75 3.29 3.39
CA PRO A 64 -15.97 3.74 2.25
C PRO A 64 -15.19 2.55 1.67
N THR A 65 -15.05 2.53 0.35
CA THR A 65 -14.26 1.50 -0.35
C THR A 65 -12.86 1.42 0.25
N HIS A 66 -12.43 0.21 0.59
CA HIS A 66 -11.07 -0.02 1.06
C HIS A 66 -10.08 0.24 -0.09
N GLY A 67 -8.95 0.87 0.22
CA GLY A 67 -7.92 1.15 -0.76
C GLY A 67 -6.90 2.15 -0.24
N ARG A 68 -5.84 2.36 -1.04
CA ARG A 68 -4.73 3.23 -0.65
C ARG A 68 -5.17 4.68 -0.43
N TRP A 69 -6.18 5.15 -1.17
CA TRP A 69 -6.75 6.51 -1.02
C TRP A 69 -7.06 6.87 0.43
N ARG A 70 -7.65 5.94 1.19
CA ARG A 70 -8.04 6.18 2.59
C ARG A 70 -6.84 6.48 3.51
N SER A 71 -5.63 6.03 3.14
CA SER A 71 -4.39 6.32 3.89
C SER A 71 -4.01 7.79 3.82
N TYR A 72 -4.61 8.56 2.91
CA TYR A 72 -4.40 9.99 2.72
C TYR A 72 -5.59 10.84 3.22
N CYS A 73 -6.60 10.20 3.82
CA CYS A 73 -7.74 10.87 4.43
C CYS A 73 -7.51 11.01 5.94
N LEU A 74 -6.86 12.10 6.35
CA LEU A 74 -6.40 12.30 7.73
C LEU A 74 -7.34 13.17 8.55
N ALA A 75 -7.66 12.74 9.77
CA ALA A 75 -8.24 13.61 10.78
C ALA A 75 -7.12 14.39 11.46
N LEU A 76 -7.07 15.71 11.24
CA LEU A 76 -6.05 16.58 11.85
C LEU A 76 -6.62 17.30 13.06
N GLY A 77 -5.86 17.35 14.16
CA GLY A 77 -6.18 18.19 15.32
C GLY A 77 -7.49 17.86 16.04
N GLY A 78 -7.99 16.62 15.95
CA GLY A 78 -9.26 16.23 16.57
C GLY A 78 -10.51 16.72 15.84
N SER A 79 -10.38 17.24 14.62
CA SER A 79 -11.51 17.60 13.77
C SER A 79 -12.26 16.36 13.27
N ASP A 80 -13.59 16.41 13.32
CA ASP A 80 -14.47 15.42 12.67
C ASP A 80 -14.34 15.46 11.13
N THR A 81 -13.82 16.56 10.58
CA THR A 81 -13.58 16.69 9.14
C THR A 81 -12.20 16.16 8.79
N LYS A 82 -12.16 15.09 8.00
CA LYS A 82 -10.92 14.55 7.42
C LYS A 82 -10.47 15.41 6.25
N ARG A 83 -9.18 15.71 6.17
CA ARG A 83 -8.56 16.24 4.95
C ARG A 83 -8.25 15.11 3.99
N ASP A 84 -8.55 15.31 2.72
CA ASP A 84 -8.21 14.40 1.64
C ASP A 84 -7.01 14.95 0.86
N LEU A 85 -5.80 14.51 1.22
CA LEU A 85 -4.58 15.05 0.64
C LEU A 85 -4.46 14.75 -0.87
N VAL A 86 -4.96 13.61 -1.33
CA VAL A 86 -4.95 13.27 -2.76
C VAL A 86 -5.99 14.12 -3.49
N GLY A 87 -7.18 14.28 -2.91
CA GLY A 87 -8.23 15.15 -3.45
C GLY A 87 -7.77 16.60 -3.61
N GLU A 88 -7.00 17.12 -2.64
CA GLU A 88 -6.40 18.45 -2.70
C GLU A 88 -5.38 18.60 -3.83
N HIS A 89 -4.53 17.60 -4.06
CA HIS A 89 -3.61 17.60 -5.22
C HIS A 89 -4.37 17.57 -6.53
N VAL A 90 -5.39 16.71 -6.65
CA VAL A 90 -6.25 16.64 -7.84
C VAL A 90 -6.91 17.99 -8.11
N ALA A 91 -7.43 18.67 -7.08
CA ALA A 91 -8.01 20.01 -7.22
C ALA A 91 -6.99 21.01 -7.77
N LYS A 92 -5.79 21.07 -7.18
CA LYS A 92 -4.70 21.97 -7.62
C LYS A 92 -4.26 21.70 -9.07
N TRP A 93 -4.15 20.43 -9.46
CA TRP A 93 -3.78 20.06 -10.83
C TRP A 93 -4.85 20.52 -11.82
N LYS A 94 -6.13 20.33 -11.51
CA LYS A 94 -7.25 20.82 -12.33
C LYS A 94 -7.26 22.34 -12.47
N GLU A 95 -7.04 23.06 -11.37
CA GLU A 95 -6.90 24.53 -11.37
C GLU A 95 -5.75 24.98 -12.28
N SER A 96 -4.70 24.18 -12.38
CA SER A 96 -3.55 24.42 -13.26
C SER A 96 -3.76 23.95 -14.71
N GLY A 97 -4.97 23.54 -15.08
CA GLY A 97 -5.31 23.11 -16.44
C GLY A 97 -4.93 21.67 -16.78
N VAL A 98 -4.57 20.84 -15.80
CA VAL A 98 -4.29 19.41 -16.01
C VAL A 98 -5.60 18.67 -16.30
N SER A 99 -5.60 17.82 -17.33
CA SER A 99 -6.78 17.05 -17.71
C SER A 99 -7.19 16.03 -16.64
N ASP A 100 -8.46 15.61 -16.65
CA ASP A 100 -8.95 14.56 -15.75
C ASP A 100 -8.17 13.25 -15.92
N TRP A 101 -7.80 12.92 -17.16
CA TRP A 101 -7.05 11.71 -17.47
C TRP A 101 -5.63 11.74 -16.89
N GLU A 102 -4.95 12.87 -17.02
CA GLU A 102 -3.62 13.04 -16.42
C GLU A 102 -3.71 13.07 -14.89
N CYS A 103 -4.71 13.73 -14.30
CA CYS A 103 -4.94 13.66 -12.84
C CYS A 103 -5.11 12.20 -12.37
N ALA A 104 -5.91 11.41 -13.09
CA ALA A 104 -6.10 10.00 -12.80
C ALA A 104 -4.80 9.21 -12.91
N ARG A 105 -4.00 9.45 -13.95
CA ARG A 105 -2.67 8.82 -14.13
C ARG A 105 -1.76 9.11 -12.95
N ARG A 106 -1.66 10.37 -12.50
CA ARG A 106 -0.82 10.76 -11.35
C ARG A 106 -1.25 10.08 -10.05
N VAL A 107 -2.56 9.97 -9.81
CA VAL A 107 -3.09 9.22 -8.66
C VAL A 107 -2.72 7.75 -8.75
N VAL A 108 -2.87 7.13 -9.93
CA VAL A 108 -2.50 5.73 -10.16
C VAL A 108 -1.01 5.51 -9.91
N ASP A 109 -0.14 6.38 -10.44
CA ASP A 109 1.30 6.33 -10.22
C ASP A 109 1.64 6.36 -8.72
N LEU A 110 1.09 7.33 -7.97
CA LEU A 110 1.24 7.41 -6.51
C LEU A 110 0.78 6.11 -5.83
N PHE A 111 -0.37 5.58 -6.22
CA PHE A 111 -0.93 4.39 -5.57
C PHE A 111 -0.12 3.15 -5.85
N VAL A 112 0.37 2.97 -7.08
CA VAL A 112 1.21 1.84 -7.45
C VAL A 112 2.49 1.83 -6.62
N VAL A 113 3.24 2.94 -6.57
CA VAL A 113 4.47 2.98 -5.78
C VAL A 113 4.19 2.84 -4.29
N SER A 114 3.13 3.48 -3.80
CA SER A 114 2.78 3.47 -2.38
C SER A 114 2.29 2.11 -1.89
N VAL A 115 1.54 1.36 -2.70
CA VAL A 115 1.10 -0.01 -2.37
C VAL A 115 2.27 -0.98 -2.41
N LEU A 116 3.18 -0.87 -3.38
CA LEU A 116 4.34 -1.77 -3.43
C LEU A 116 5.25 -1.64 -2.20
N ILE A 117 5.41 -0.42 -1.68
CA ILE A 117 6.23 -0.17 -0.49
C ILE A 117 5.45 -0.31 0.83
N ASP A 118 4.16 -0.68 0.76
CA ASP A 118 3.28 -0.95 1.91
C ASP A 118 3.54 -2.34 2.50
N ALA A 119 4.78 -2.58 2.93
CA ALA A 119 5.16 -3.73 3.74
C ALA A 119 5.14 -3.37 5.23
N GLY A 120 5.06 -4.35 6.13
CA GLY A 120 5.04 -4.09 7.57
C GLY A 120 6.16 -3.14 8.03
N ALA A 121 5.80 -2.06 8.72
CA ALA A 121 6.75 -1.04 9.20
C ALA A 121 7.55 -1.48 10.44
N GLY A 122 7.09 -2.53 11.13
CA GLY A 122 7.53 -2.85 12.48
C GLY A 122 6.82 -1.98 13.53
N SER A 123 7.10 -2.23 14.81
CA SER A 123 6.45 -1.53 15.93
C SER A 123 7.21 -0.27 16.40
N LYS A 124 8.43 -0.04 15.90
CA LYS A 124 9.28 1.08 16.33
C LYS A 124 9.28 2.27 15.38
N TRP A 125 9.14 2.00 14.07
CA TRP A 125 9.23 3.03 13.05
C TRP A 125 8.07 4.02 13.11
N ARG A 126 8.37 5.31 12.96
CA ARG A 126 7.40 6.40 12.85
C ARG A 126 7.83 7.38 11.75
N TYR A 127 6.86 8.01 11.10
CA TYR A 127 7.06 9.07 10.13
C TYR A 127 6.66 10.42 10.73
N THR A 128 7.58 11.38 10.75
CA THR A 128 7.33 12.74 11.22
C THR A 128 7.07 13.66 10.04
N ASP A 129 5.88 14.24 9.97
CA ASP A 129 5.48 15.18 8.93
C ASP A 129 5.01 16.51 9.54
N SER A 130 4.94 17.56 8.73
CA SER A 130 4.29 18.81 9.12
C SER A 130 2.83 18.63 9.60
N LEU A 131 2.16 17.57 9.16
CA LEU A 131 0.79 17.21 9.54
C LEU A 131 0.70 16.41 10.85
N GLY A 132 1.83 15.96 11.41
CA GLY A 132 1.89 15.16 12.64
C GLY A 132 2.84 13.97 12.56
N VAL A 133 2.77 13.09 13.56
CA VAL A 133 3.53 11.84 13.62
C VAL A 133 2.61 10.68 13.26
N PHE A 134 3.04 9.86 12.30
CA PHE A 134 2.28 8.74 11.76
C PHE A 134 3.04 7.43 11.93
N GLU A 135 2.33 6.32 12.06
CA GLU A 135 2.91 5.00 12.27
C GLU A 135 2.26 4.00 11.30
N ARG A 136 2.84 2.79 11.17
CA ARG A 136 2.25 1.69 10.38
C ARG A 136 1.90 2.13 8.95
N THR A 137 0.83 1.58 8.40
CA THR A 137 0.37 1.80 7.02
C THR A 137 0.13 3.27 6.71
N GLU A 138 -0.44 4.04 7.65
CA GLU A 138 -0.67 5.48 7.48
C GLU A 138 0.66 6.23 7.32
N GLY A 139 1.65 5.96 8.17
CA GLY A 139 2.98 6.57 8.05
C GLY A 139 3.67 6.22 6.74
N LEU A 140 3.60 4.95 6.31
CA LEU A 140 4.15 4.53 5.01
C LEU A 140 3.44 5.24 3.84
N GLY A 141 2.14 5.49 3.98
CA GLY A 141 1.35 6.27 3.03
C GLY A 141 1.88 7.69 2.91
N ILE A 142 2.01 8.41 4.03
CA ILE A 142 2.50 9.79 4.03
C ILE A 142 3.94 9.88 3.52
N ALA A 143 4.84 8.98 3.94
CA ALA A 143 6.20 8.91 3.41
C ALA A 143 6.22 8.78 1.88
N ALA A 144 5.42 7.84 1.33
CA ALA A 144 5.28 7.65 -0.11
C ALA A 144 4.75 8.91 -0.82
N LEU A 145 3.76 9.60 -0.22
CA LEU A 145 3.23 10.84 -0.77
C LEU A 145 4.30 11.94 -0.79
N ARG A 146 5.06 12.13 0.28
CA ARG A 146 6.14 13.15 0.33
C ARG A 146 7.25 12.87 -0.67
N MET A 147 7.61 11.59 -0.83
CA MET A 147 8.56 11.15 -1.86
C MET A 147 8.01 11.40 -3.28
N PHE A 148 6.72 11.17 -3.51
CA PHE A 148 6.09 11.46 -4.79
C PHE A 148 6.03 12.97 -5.07
N GLU A 149 5.70 13.78 -4.06
CA GLU A 149 5.72 15.25 -4.15
C GLU A 149 7.13 15.81 -4.42
N SER A 150 8.18 15.17 -3.90
CA SER A 150 9.57 15.57 -4.15
C SER A 150 10.08 15.16 -5.54
N GLY A 151 9.32 14.35 -6.27
CA GLY A 151 9.69 13.88 -7.60
C GLY A 151 10.72 12.76 -7.61
N VAL A 152 10.98 12.08 -6.49
CA VAL A 152 12.00 11.00 -6.43
C VAL A 152 11.68 9.82 -7.33
N PHE A 153 10.41 9.64 -7.70
CA PHE A 153 9.94 8.61 -8.62
C PHE A 153 9.86 9.09 -10.07
N SER A 154 10.29 10.32 -10.36
CA SER A 154 10.26 10.92 -11.69
C SER A 154 11.65 11.22 -12.22
N SER A 155 11.89 10.89 -13.48
CA SER A 155 13.12 11.22 -14.20
C SER A 155 13.05 12.60 -14.86
N SER A 156 11.89 13.25 -14.81
CA SER A 156 11.67 14.57 -15.39
C SER A 156 11.36 15.61 -14.30
N PRO A 157 12.25 16.59 -14.07
CA PRO A 157 12.01 17.65 -13.10
C PRO A 157 10.76 18.51 -13.39
N ASN A 158 10.33 18.55 -14.66
CA ASN A 158 9.13 19.29 -15.08
C ASN A 158 7.83 18.55 -14.74
N TYR A 159 7.91 17.24 -14.45
CA TYR A 159 6.77 16.38 -14.13
C TYR A 159 7.05 15.62 -12.83
N PRO A 160 7.09 16.29 -11.65
CA PRO A 160 7.45 15.64 -10.40
C PRO A 160 6.40 14.61 -9.95
N PHE A 161 5.12 14.82 -10.30
CA PHE A 161 4.02 13.93 -9.92
C PHE A 161 3.86 12.76 -10.89
N GLN A 162 4.91 11.95 -11.08
CA GLN A 162 4.82 10.70 -11.85
C GLN A 162 5.74 9.62 -11.26
N ALA A 163 5.47 8.37 -11.64
CA ALA A 163 6.35 7.25 -11.37
C ALA A 163 6.76 6.59 -12.70
N ASP A 164 7.97 6.87 -13.18
CA ASP A 164 8.44 6.35 -14.47
C ASP A 164 9.55 5.30 -14.34
N ALA A 165 9.70 4.50 -15.39
CA ALA A 165 10.59 3.35 -15.39
C ALA A 165 12.05 3.74 -15.14
N LEU A 166 12.50 4.87 -15.69
CA LEU A 166 13.89 5.31 -15.58
C LEU A 166 14.21 5.69 -14.13
N ALA A 167 13.37 6.51 -13.51
CA ALA A 167 13.55 6.89 -12.11
C ALA A 167 13.44 5.71 -11.15
N LEU A 168 12.48 4.81 -11.38
CA LEU A 168 12.31 3.63 -10.53
C LEU A 168 13.51 2.68 -10.62
N VAL A 169 14.11 2.49 -11.81
CA VAL A 169 15.33 1.69 -11.97
C VAL A 169 16.52 2.34 -11.27
N SER A 170 16.61 3.67 -11.30
CA SER A 170 17.69 4.44 -10.69
C SER A 170 17.50 4.74 -9.20
N LEU A 171 16.38 4.33 -8.59
CA LEU A 171 16.10 4.58 -7.18
C LEU A 171 17.11 3.85 -6.28
N THR A 172 17.88 4.62 -5.51
CA THR A 172 18.86 4.09 -4.58
C THR A 172 18.21 3.67 -3.26
N ASP A 173 18.87 2.77 -2.52
CA ASP A 173 18.42 2.39 -1.20
C ASP A 173 18.48 3.60 -0.26
N GLU A 174 19.50 4.44 -0.37
CA GLU A 174 19.69 5.66 0.43
C GLU A 174 18.54 6.65 0.24
N ALA A 175 18.13 6.91 -1.01
CA ALA A 175 17.02 7.82 -1.30
C ALA A 175 15.70 7.31 -0.71
N LEU A 176 15.48 5.99 -0.73
CA LEU A 176 14.32 5.39 -0.10
C LEU A 176 14.41 5.49 1.43
N LEU A 177 15.54 5.11 2.03
CA LEU A 177 15.71 5.16 3.48
C LEU A 177 15.58 6.59 4.02
N GLU A 178 16.13 7.58 3.31
CA GLU A 178 15.98 9.00 3.62
C GLU A 178 14.51 9.44 3.53
N GLY A 179 13.82 9.10 2.43
CA GLY A 179 12.40 9.40 2.24
C GLY A 179 11.50 8.77 3.30
N PHE A 180 11.90 7.64 3.88
CA PHE A 180 11.21 6.96 4.99
C PHE A 180 11.76 7.35 6.37
N GLN A 181 12.69 8.29 6.47
CA GLN A 181 13.31 8.74 7.73
C GLN A 181 13.92 7.59 8.54
N VAL A 182 14.52 6.61 7.85
CA VAL A 182 15.08 5.43 8.51
C VAL A 182 16.44 5.77 9.12
N SER A 183 16.59 5.47 10.40
CA SER A 183 17.85 5.56 11.15
C SER A 183 17.99 4.39 12.11
N GLU A 184 19.10 4.35 12.87
CA GLU A 184 19.28 3.35 13.95
C GLU A 184 18.21 3.50 15.03
N GLU A 185 17.80 4.73 15.34
CA GLU A 185 16.77 5.08 16.31
C GLU A 185 15.35 4.95 15.75
N ASN A 186 15.19 5.02 14.42
CA ASN A 186 13.92 4.88 13.71
C ASN A 186 13.96 3.74 12.67
N PRO A 187 14.14 2.47 13.09
CA PRO A 187 14.40 1.37 12.15
C PRO A 187 13.12 0.92 11.45
N LEU A 188 13.15 0.90 10.11
CA LEU A 188 12.07 0.35 9.28
C LEU A 188 12.34 -1.12 8.94
N LEU A 189 11.42 -2.00 9.30
CA LEU A 189 11.54 -3.43 8.99
C LEU A 189 11.50 -3.65 7.46
N GLY A 190 12.59 -4.15 6.87
CA GLY A 190 12.66 -4.50 5.45
C GLY A 190 12.83 -3.31 4.49
N GLY A 191 13.51 -2.23 4.89
CA GLY A 191 13.75 -1.05 4.05
C GLY A 191 14.35 -1.36 2.68
N ALA A 192 15.49 -2.05 2.62
CA ALA A 192 16.17 -2.39 1.35
C ALA A 192 15.31 -3.23 0.39
N ASN A 193 14.45 -4.11 0.92
CA ASN A 193 13.54 -4.91 0.10
C ASN A 193 12.51 -4.06 -0.66
N ARG A 194 12.15 -2.88 -0.13
CA ARG A 194 11.20 -1.95 -0.77
C ARG A 194 11.82 -1.26 -1.97
N ALA A 195 13.07 -0.82 -1.86
CA ALA A 195 13.78 -0.17 -2.97
C ALA A 195 13.97 -1.15 -4.14
N GLU A 196 14.35 -2.40 -3.84
CA GLU A 196 14.50 -3.43 -4.87
C GLU A 196 13.18 -3.81 -5.55
N LEU A 197 12.06 -3.76 -4.82
CA LEU A 197 10.74 -3.98 -5.40
C LEU A 197 10.36 -2.87 -6.40
N LEU A 198 10.64 -1.61 -6.07
CA LEU A 198 10.43 -0.49 -6.99
C LEU A 198 11.37 -0.55 -8.21
N ARG A 199 12.65 -0.90 -8.02
CA ARG A 199 13.56 -1.15 -9.16
C ARG A 199 13.08 -2.30 -10.04
N SER A 200 12.53 -3.35 -9.44
CA SER A 200 11.93 -4.47 -10.17
C SER A 200 10.70 -4.04 -10.98
N LEU A 201 9.86 -3.15 -10.45
CA LEU A 201 8.78 -2.52 -11.20
C LEU A 201 9.34 -1.72 -12.39
N GLY A 202 10.34 -0.87 -12.16
CA GLY A 202 10.96 -0.08 -13.23
C GLY A 202 11.53 -0.95 -14.36
N ARG A 203 12.23 -2.05 -14.02
CA ARG A 203 12.71 -3.02 -15.02
C ARG A 203 11.57 -3.72 -15.76
N ALA A 204 10.47 -4.05 -15.08
CA ALA A 204 9.30 -4.66 -15.71
C ALA A 204 8.61 -3.71 -16.71
N MET A 205 8.57 -2.41 -16.38
CA MET A 205 8.09 -1.36 -17.29
C MET A 205 9.00 -1.24 -18.53
N SER A 206 10.33 -1.25 -18.34
CA SER A 206 11.31 -1.14 -19.44
C SER A 206 11.43 -2.39 -20.32
N GLY A 207 11.28 -3.59 -19.75
CA GLY A 207 11.65 -4.88 -20.37
C GLY A 207 10.59 -5.56 -21.24
N GLY A 208 9.57 -4.83 -21.73
CA GLY A 208 8.47 -5.42 -22.51
C GLY A 208 7.12 -5.46 -21.79
N GLY A 209 6.98 -4.70 -20.70
CA GLY A 209 5.69 -4.29 -20.14
C GLY A 209 4.84 -3.45 -21.10
N ALA A 210 5.28 -3.16 -22.33
CA ALA A 210 4.54 -2.37 -23.33
C ALA A 210 3.11 -2.87 -23.59
N LYS A 211 2.81 -4.16 -23.33
CA LYS A 211 1.46 -4.72 -23.44
C LYS A 211 0.51 -4.33 -22.27
N TYR A 212 1.05 -3.95 -21.12
CA TYR A 212 0.28 -3.67 -19.89
C TYR A 212 0.58 -2.30 -19.24
N PHE A 213 1.75 -1.71 -19.51
CA PHE A 213 2.30 -0.50 -18.87
C PHE A 213 3.08 0.40 -19.86
N GLY A 214 2.91 0.22 -21.18
CA GLY A 214 3.65 0.99 -22.19
C GLY A 214 3.09 2.39 -22.42
N GLY A 215 3.98 3.39 -22.33
CA GLY A 215 3.74 4.78 -22.73
C GLY A 215 3.78 4.98 -24.25
N GLU A 216 3.26 6.14 -24.67
CA GLU A 216 3.42 6.68 -26.03
C GLU A 216 4.88 6.97 -26.37
#